data_AF-A0A1F4TJM0-F1
#
_entry.id   AF-A0A1F4TJM0-F1
#
_cell.length_a   1.000
_cell.length_b   1.000
_cell.length_c   1.000
_cell.angle_alpha   90.00
_cell.angle_beta   90.00
_cell.angle_gamma   90.00
#
_symmetry.space_group_name_H-M   'P 1'
#
loop_
_entity.id
_entity.type
_entity.pdbx_description
1 polymer ?
#
loop_
_entity_poly.entity_id
_entity_poly.type
_entity_poly.pdbx_seq_one_letter_code
_entity_poly.pdbx_strand_id
1 'polypeptide(L)'
;MDNKEINEEIIAIWDEHFSGDEKIMAPLLYQATDKHTILFVGFNPSLNLSELKSLSGINNTKDFFLWKNFSKEKIDTFISIEQKAIQSYGRYFNKIEHIAKATKNKWQHIDLFPIRNTKQRETLKYVFADNKKLILNDFAKKCLRVFEKLTAKCSPKMIIVINALSSRIIQKHFADKINSKRYDDLGYDLITINNDCIPIIFSGMISGQRALDNDSLKRLIWITKKADKYAKTST
;
A
#
# COMPACT_ATOMS: atom_id res chain seq x y z
N MET A 1 -8.53 -1.26 19.00
CA MET A 1 -8.32 -1.04 17.56
C MET A 1 -7.20 -1.94 17.09
N ASP A 2 -7.48 -2.83 16.14
CA ASP A 2 -6.65 -4.00 15.77
C ASP A 2 -5.21 -3.66 15.28
N ASN A 3 -4.95 -2.40 14.92
CA ASN A 3 -3.64 -1.93 14.45
C ASN A 3 -2.98 -0.86 15.32
N LYS A 4 -3.35 -0.76 16.62
CA LYS A 4 -2.74 0.20 17.55
C LYS A 4 -1.21 0.09 17.59
N GLU A 5 -0.68 -1.11 17.80
CA GLU A 5 0.77 -1.35 17.86
C GLU A 5 1.49 -1.01 16.55
N ILE A 6 0.86 -1.30 15.41
CA ILE A 6 1.39 -0.95 14.08
C ILE A 6 1.48 0.57 13.93
N ASN A 7 0.42 1.28 14.31
CA ASN A 7 0.41 2.74 14.24
C ASN A 7 1.41 3.37 15.22
N GLU A 8 1.62 2.78 16.41
CA GLU A 8 2.65 3.21 17.35
C GLU A 8 4.06 3.01 16.78
N GLU A 9 4.31 1.91 16.08
CA GLU A 9 5.59 1.67 15.40
C GLU A 9 5.82 2.67 14.26
N ILE A 10 4.78 2.98 13.46
CA ILE A 10 4.84 4.02 12.42
C ILE A 10 5.15 5.39 13.02
N ILE A 11 4.48 5.75 14.12
CA ILE A 11 4.71 7.02 14.85
C ILE A 11 6.15 7.09 15.35
N ALA A 12 6.66 6.01 15.95
CA ALA A 12 8.04 5.96 16.44
C ALA A 12 9.07 6.11 15.31
N ILE A 13 8.83 5.53 14.14
CA ILE A 13 9.66 5.73 12.95
C ILE A 13 9.63 7.21 12.53
N TRP A 14 8.47 7.88 12.60
CA TRP A 14 8.37 9.29 12.28
C TRP A 14 9.11 10.18 13.27
N ASP A 15 8.99 9.92 14.57
CA ASP A 15 9.73 10.62 15.62
C ASP A 15 11.24 10.49 15.41
N GLU A 16 11.72 9.29 15.12
CA GLU A 16 13.15 9.03 14.93
C GLU A 16 13.73 9.74 13.71
N HIS A 17 13.01 9.75 12.59
CA HIS A 17 13.56 10.20 11.30
C HIS A 17 13.18 11.63 10.92
N PHE A 18 12.14 12.20 11.53
CA PHE A 18 11.60 13.50 11.12
C PHE A 18 11.29 14.45 12.29
N SER A 19 11.78 14.16 13.50
CA SER A 19 11.72 15.14 14.59
C SER A 19 12.40 16.45 14.18
N GLY A 20 11.68 17.56 14.30
CA GLY A 20 12.13 18.88 13.88
C GLY A 20 11.91 19.24 12.40
N ASP A 21 11.43 18.32 11.54
CA ASP A 21 11.05 18.67 10.16
C ASP A 21 9.67 19.36 10.16
N GLU A 22 9.65 20.66 9.89
CA GLU A 22 8.43 21.46 9.88
C GLU A 22 7.53 21.24 8.65
N LYS A 23 8.03 20.54 7.63
CA LYS A 23 7.38 20.39 6.31
C LYS A 23 6.88 18.99 6.06
N ILE A 24 7.38 17.99 6.80
CA ILE A 24 6.93 16.61 6.65
C ILE A 24 5.47 16.47 7.10
N MET A 25 4.71 15.68 6.34
CA MET A 25 3.36 15.32 6.71
C MET A 25 3.39 14.15 7.69
N ALA A 26 2.47 14.14 8.64
CA ALA A 26 2.20 12.99 9.49
C ALA A 26 1.87 11.76 8.64
N PRO A 27 2.20 10.55 9.14
CA PRO A 27 2.10 9.34 8.35
C PRO A 27 0.66 8.98 8.00
N LEU A 28 0.52 8.08 7.03
CA LEU A 28 -0.66 7.24 6.93
C LEU A 28 -0.72 6.29 8.13
N LEU A 29 -1.87 6.27 8.79
CA LEU A 29 -2.19 5.37 9.89
C LEU A 29 -3.29 4.41 9.44
N TYR A 30 -3.21 3.18 9.90
CA TYR A 30 -4.07 2.09 9.45
C TYR A 30 -5.17 1.82 10.46
N GLN A 31 -6.41 1.69 9.98
CA GLN A 31 -7.50 1.09 10.73
C GLN A 31 -7.29 -0.42 10.91
N ALA A 32 -8.24 -1.09 11.58
CA ALA A 32 -8.30 -2.55 11.60
C ALA A 32 -8.32 -3.15 10.19
N THR A 33 -7.58 -4.25 10.02
CA THR A 33 -7.45 -4.97 8.76
C THR A 33 -8.46 -6.10 8.67
N ASP A 34 -9.03 -6.29 7.49
CA ASP A 34 -9.93 -7.40 7.21
C ASP A 34 -9.05 -8.59 6.82
N LYS A 35 -9.38 -9.76 7.37
CA LYS A 35 -8.67 -10.98 7.03
C LYS A 35 -9.17 -11.56 5.71
N HIS A 36 -8.29 -12.28 5.01
CA HIS A 36 -8.64 -13.06 3.82
C HIS A 36 -9.29 -12.23 2.70
N THR A 37 -8.81 -11.00 2.51
CA THR A 37 -9.16 -10.14 1.38
C THR A 37 -8.11 -10.21 0.27
N ILE A 38 -8.40 -9.60 -0.88
CA ILE A 38 -7.35 -9.24 -1.84
C ILE A 38 -6.62 -8.01 -1.28
N LEU A 39 -5.30 -8.09 -1.15
CA LEU A 39 -4.49 -6.96 -0.71
C LEU A 39 -3.88 -6.25 -1.93
N PHE A 40 -4.25 -5.00 -2.15
CA PHE A 40 -3.63 -4.14 -3.14
C PHE A 40 -2.49 -3.34 -2.50
N VAL A 41 -1.33 -3.34 -3.15
CA VAL A 41 -0.12 -2.70 -2.64
C VAL A 41 0.31 -1.54 -3.53
N GLY A 42 0.23 -0.34 -2.99
CA GLY A 42 0.68 0.90 -3.61
C GLY A 42 2.14 1.22 -3.28
N PHE A 43 2.54 2.47 -3.51
CA PHE A 43 3.88 2.96 -3.15
C PHE A 43 3.81 3.89 -1.95
N ASN A 44 2.97 4.92 -2.05
CA ASN A 44 2.72 5.87 -0.99
C ASN A 44 1.34 6.53 -1.21
N PRO A 45 0.67 6.96 -0.14
CA PRO A 45 -0.64 7.58 -0.23
C PRO A 45 -0.57 8.94 -0.92
N SER A 46 -1.41 9.11 -1.95
CA SER A 46 -1.60 10.40 -2.61
C SER A 46 -2.36 11.36 -1.68
N LEU A 47 -1.86 12.58 -1.53
CA LEU A 47 -2.48 13.62 -0.70
C LEU A 47 -3.09 14.72 -1.57
N ASN A 48 -4.33 14.56 -2.02
CA ASN A 48 -5.09 15.66 -2.62
C ASN A 48 -5.72 16.53 -1.52
N LEU A 49 -4.98 17.54 -1.08
CA LEU A 49 -5.44 18.48 -0.05
C LEU A 49 -6.77 19.15 -0.37
N SER A 50 -7.08 19.39 -1.66
CA SER A 50 -8.35 20.02 -2.07
C SER A 50 -9.55 19.12 -1.79
N GLU A 51 -9.40 17.83 -2.04
CA GLU A 51 -10.42 16.80 -1.81
C GLU A 51 -10.52 16.46 -0.32
N LEU A 52 -9.40 16.47 0.40
CA LEU A 52 -9.43 16.30 1.85
C LEU A 52 -10.12 17.48 2.57
N LYS A 53 -10.03 18.69 2.03
CA LYS A 53 -10.75 19.86 2.60
C LYS A 53 -12.26 19.66 2.54
N SER A 54 -12.80 19.15 1.44
CA SER A 54 -14.24 18.88 1.31
C SER A 54 -14.71 17.72 2.19
N LEU A 55 -13.85 16.72 2.45
CA LEU A 55 -14.21 15.53 3.23
C LEU A 55 -14.08 15.68 4.75
N SER A 56 -13.16 16.52 5.19
CA SER A 56 -12.82 16.66 6.62
C SER A 56 -13.50 17.85 7.29
N GLY A 57 -13.96 18.84 6.53
CA GLY A 57 -14.42 20.12 7.09
C GLY A 57 -13.30 20.96 7.73
N ILE A 58 -12.03 20.57 7.53
CA ILE A 58 -10.87 21.23 8.12
C ILE A 58 -10.47 22.42 7.26
N ASN A 59 -10.58 23.64 7.82
CA ASN A 59 -10.27 24.89 7.12
C ASN A 59 -8.83 24.96 6.58
N ASN A 60 -7.85 24.45 7.34
CA ASN A 60 -6.44 24.41 6.97
C ASN A 60 -5.90 22.98 6.95
N THR A 61 -6.32 22.22 5.94
CA THR A 61 -5.97 20.80 5.79
C THR A 61 -4.46 20.59 5.71
N LYS A 62 -3.72 21.47 5.02
CA LYS A 62 -2.26 21.34 4.91
C LYS A 62 -1.60 21.36 6.28
N ASP A 63 -1.93 22.35 7.09
CA ASP A 63 -1.32 22.55 8.41
C ASP A 63 -1.74 21.45 9.39
N PHE A 64 -2.99 20.98 9.29
CA PHE A 64 -3.48 19.85 10.09
C PHE A 64 -2.65 18.58 9.88
N PHE A 65 -2.24 18.30 8.64
CA PHE A 65 -1.45 17.12 8.30
C PHE A 65 0.05 17.26 8.58
N LEU A 66 0.57 18.43 8.98
CA LEU A 66 1.99 18.58 9.32
C LEU A 66 2.33 17.78 10.57
N TRP A 67 3.49 17.11 10.55
CA TRP A 67 3.95 16.29 11.68
C TRP A 67 4.13 17.08 12.96
N LYS A 68 4.65 18.32 12.87
CA LYS A 68 4.75 19.23 14.02
C LYS A 68 3.42 19.52 14.73
N ASN A 69 2.31 19.33 14.03
CA ASN A 69 0.95 19.55 14.54
C ASN A 69 0.25 18.23 14.90
N PHE A 70 0.91 17.09 14.74
CA PHE A 70 0.38 15.78 15.10
C PHE A 70 0.31 15.61 16.63
N SER A 71 -0.73 14.92 17.09
CA SER A 71 -0.82 14.44 18.46
C SER A 71 -1.52 13.08 18.47
N LYS A 72 -1.23 12.24 19.46
CA LYS A 72 -1.83 10.90 19.59
C LYS A 72 -3.36 10.94 19.68
N GLU A 73 -3.91 12.02 20.22
CA GLU A 73 -5.37 12.27 20.29
C GLU A 73 -6.02 12.40 18.91
N LYS A 74 -5.24 12.73 17.86
CA LYS A 74 -5.74 12.89 16.49
C LYS A 74 -5.74 11.58 15.70
N ILE A 75 -5.21 10.47 16.22
CA ILE A 75 -5.05 9.20 15.48
C ILE A 75 -6.37 8.78 14.81
N ASP A 76 -7.48 8.78 15.56
CA ASP A 76 -8.78 8.36 15.05
C ASP A 76 -9.29 9.28 13.93
N THR A 77 -9.02 10.58 14.04
CA THR A 77 -9.34 11.56 13.01
C THR A 77 -8.53 11.31 11.73
N PHE A 78 -7.23 11.02 11.84
CA PHE A 78 -6.38 10.70 10.69
C PHE A 78 -6.87 9.44 9.97
N ILE A 79 -7.23 8.40 10.73
CA ILE A 79 -7.77 7.14 10.19
C ILE A 79 -9.12 7.38 9.50
N SER A 80 -10.03 8.14 10.13
CA SER A 80 -11.35 8.46 9.58
C SER A 80 -11.26 9.24 8.26
N ILE A 81 -10.36 10.21 8.18
CA ILE A 81 -10.14 10.99 6.94
C ILE A 81 -9.64 10.08 5.83
N GLU A 82 -8.75 9.12 6.12
CA GLU A 82 -8.25 8.17 5.12
C GLU A 82 -9.37 7.29 4.55
N GLN A 83 -10.24 6.76 5.40
CA GLN A 83 -11.39 5.96 4.95
C GLN A 83 -12.29 6.74 3.98
N LYS A 84 -12.58 8.01 4.31
CA LYS A 84 -13.36 8.91 3.46
C LYS A 84 -12.65 9.23 2.15
N ALA A 85 -11.34 9.40 2.19
CA ALA A 85 -10.51 9.62 1.02
C ALA A 85 -10.60 8.42 0.05
N ILE A 86 -10.42 7.19 0.54
CA ILE A 86 -10.53 5.96 -0.28
C ILE A 86 -11.89 5.90 -1.00
N GLN A 87 -12.98 6.24 -0.31
CA GLN A 87 -14.33 6.26 -0.88
C GLN A 87 -14.52 7.35 -1.94
N SER A 88 -13.77 8.44 -1.85
CA SER A 88 -13.93 9.63 -2.69
C SER A 88 -13.03 9.62 -3.93
N TYR A 89 -11.86 9.00 -3.84
CA TYR A 89 -10.91 8.80 -4.96
C TYR A 89 -11.36 7.72 -5.95
N GLY A 90 -12.61 7.82 -6.42
CA GLY A 90 -13.26 6.83 -7.25
C GLY A 90 -12.45 6.47 -8.51
N ARG A 91 -11.79 7.41 -9.19
CA ARG A 91 -11.04 7.06 -10.42
C ARG A 91 -9.94 6.01 -10.21
N TYR A 92 -9.27 6.04 -9.06
CA TYR A 92 -8.22 5.08 -8.72
C TYR A 92 -8.83 3.83 -8.10
N PHE A 93 -9.62 3.99 -7.03
CA PHE A 93 -10.16 2.85 -6.28
C PHE A 93 -11.29 2.10 -7.02
N ASN A 94 -11.99 2.71 -7.98
CA ASN A 94 -12.98 1.99 -8.81
C ASN A 94 -12.31 0.90 -9.65
N LYS A 95 -11.05 1.08 -10.06
CA LYS A 95 -10.30 0.03 -10.78
C LYS A 95 -9.95 -1.14 -9.85
N ILE A 96 -9.53 -0.83 -8.63
CA ILE A 96 -9.29 -1.81 -7.56
C ILE A 96 -10.59 -2.58 -7.25
N GLU A 97 -11.68 -1.85 -7.06
CA GLU A 97 -13.00 -2.42 -6.80
C GLU A 97 -13.49 -3.29 -7.95
N HIS A 98 -13.27 -2.88 -9.21
CA HIS A 98 -13.61 -3.67 -10.38
C HIS A 98 -12.85 -5.01 -10.42
N ILE A 99 -11.54 -5.00 -10.13
CA ILE A 99 -10.74 -6.23 -10.05
C ILE A 99 -11.27 -7.15 -8.94
N ALA A 100 -11.55 -6.58 -7.75
CA ALA A 100 -12.05 -7.34 -6.61
C ALA A 100 -13.44 -7.95 -6.87
N LYS A 101 -14.36 -7.16 -7.44
CA LYS A 101 -15.70 -7.61 -7.86
C LYS A 101 -15.65 -8.76 -8.85
N ALA A 102 -14.66 -8.79 -9.75
CA ALA A 102 -14.48 -9.85 -10.73
C ALA A 102 -14.20 -11.23 -10.11
N THR A 103 -13.78 -11.29 -8.83
CA THR A 103 -13.56 -12.54 -8.07
C THR A 103 -14.52 -12.71 -6.89
N LYS A 104 -15.47 -11.77 -6.69
CA LYS A 104 -16.38 -11.73 -5.54
C LYS A 104 -15.66 -11.69 -4.18
N ASN A 105 -14.46 -11.13 -4.13
CA ASN A 105 -13.70 -10.96 -2.89
C ASN A 105 -13.79 -9.51 -2.39
N LYS A 106 -13.72 -9.35 -1.06
CA LYS A 106 -13.41 -8.06 -0.44
C LYS A 106 -11.96 -7.66 -0.76
N TRP A 107 -11.66 -6.38 -0.66
CA TRP A 107 -10.32 -5.85 -0.92
C TRP A 107 -9.90 -4.85 0.15
N GLN A 108 -8.58 -4.70 0.30
CA GLN A 108 -7.95 -3.66 1.10
C GLN A 108 -6.75 -3.08 0.34
N HIS A 109 -6.31 -1.88 0.74
CA HIS A 109 -5.17 -1.20 0.14
C HIS A 109 -4.16 -0.80 1.22
N ILE A 110 -2.89 -1.10 0.98
CA ILE A 110 -1.76 -0.73 1.84
C ILE A 110 -0.66 -0.13 0.95
N ASP A 111 0.01 0.91 1.43
CA ASP A 111 1.19 1.46 0.77
C ASP A 111 2.47 0.95 1.44
N LEU A 112 3.53 0.74 0.65
CA LEU A 112 4.85 0.35 1.19
C LEU A 112 5.43 1.40 2.14
N PHE A 113 5.22 2.69 1.82
CA PHE A 113 5.73 3.80 2.60
C PHE A 113 4.56 4.69 3.02
N PRO A 114 4.28 4.86 4.33
CA PRO A 114 3.17 5.68 4.81
C PRO A 114 3.45 7.20 4.69
N ILE A 115 4.24 7.62 3.68
CA ILE A 115 4.55 9.02 3.39
C ILE A 115 3.43 9.65 2.57
N ARG A 116 2.75 10.65 3.15
CA ARG A 116 1.73 11.44 2.44
C ARG A 116 2.38 12.43 1.50
N ASN A 117 2.47 12.07 0.22
CA ASN A 117 3.00 12.96 -0.81
C ASN A 117 2.46 12.61 -2.21
N THR A 118 1.94 13.59 -2.92
CA THR A 118 1.40 13.41 -4.28
C THR A 118 2.51 13.24 -5.32
N LYS A 119 3.72 13.72 -5.04
CA LYS A 119 4.86 13.64 -5.97
C LYS A 119 5.80 12.53 -5.55
N GLN A 120 5.71 11.38 -6.22
CA GLN A 120 6.56 10.23 -5.96
C GLN A 120 8.06 10.60 -5.91
N ARG A 121 8.54 11.50 -6.79
CA ARG A 121 9.93 11.99 -6.82
C ARG A 121 10.40 12.57 -5.48
N GLU A 122 9.51 13.22 -4.74
CA GLU A 122 9.82 13.75 -3.40
C GLU A 122 9.90 12.62 -2.38
N THR A 123 8.97 11.66 -2.43
CA THR A 123 9.00 10.44 -1.60
C THR A 123 10.30 9.66 -1.78
N LEU A 124 10.85 9.57 -3.00
CA LEU A 124 12.10 8.84 -3.27
C LEU A 124 13.29 9.35 -2.43
N LYS A 125 13.32 10.64 -2.09
CA LYS A 125 14.39 11.25 -1.28
C LYS A 125 14.45 10.67 0.13
N TYR A 126 13.31 10.22 0.64
CA TYR A 126 13.20 9.62 1.97
C TYR A 126 13.41 8.11 1.96
N VAL A 127 13.34 7.45 0.79
CA VAL A 127 13.32 5.99 0.69
C VAL A 127 14.71 5.42 0.37
N PHE A 128 15.47 6.08 -0.50
CA PHE A 128 16.70 5.51 -1.04
C PHE A 128 17.95 6.19 -0.50
N ALA A 129 18.92 5.37 -0.07
CA ALA A 129 20.31 5.80 0.05
C ALA A 129 20.98 5.91 -1.33
N ASP A 130 20.62 5.02 -2.26
CA ASP A 130 20.97 5.11 -3.69
C ASP A 130 19.79 4.63 -4.54
N ASN A 131 19.13 5.57 -5.21
CA ASN A 131 17.95 5.28 -6.03
C ASN A 131 18.30 4.50 -7.31
N LYS A 132 19.49 4.71 -7.90
CA LYS A 132 19.89 4.00 -9.14
C LYS A 132 20.11 2.51 -8.86
N LYS A 133 20.71 2.20 -7.71
CA LYS A 133 20.98 0.82 -7.28
C LYS A 133 19.82 0.20 -6.49
N LEU A 134 18.73 0.93 -6.25
CA LEU A 134 17.64 0.53 -5.36
C LEU A 134 18.15 0.10 -3.97
N ILE A 135 19.06 0.88 -3.37
CA ILE A 135 19.54 0.67 -2.01
C ILE A 135 18.68 1.50 -1.07
N LEU A 136 17.89 0.82 -0.24
CA LEU A 136 17.02 1.44 0.74
C LEU A 136 17.83 1.98 1.93
N ASN A 137 17.43 3.15 2.43
CA ASN A 137 17.95 3.68 3.69
C ASN A 137 17.30 2.99 4.90
N ASP A 138 17.70 3.40 6.11
CA ASP A 138 17.18 2.81 7.35
C ASP A 138 15.66 3.03 7.52
N PHE A 139 15.18 4.26 7.34
CA PHE A 139 13.75 4.61 7.38
C PHE A 139 12.90 3.67 6.50
N ALA A 140 13.32 3.46 5.24
CA ALA A 140 12.60 2.61 4.31
C ALA A 140 12.59 1.14 4.75
N LYS A 141 13.70 0.63 5.30
CA LYS A 141 13.75 -0.74 5.83
C LYS A 141 12.80 -0.90 7.02
N LYS A 142 12.70 0.10 7.91
CA LYS A 142 11.74 0.08 9.01
C LYS A 142 10.30 0.06 8.52
N CYS A 143 9.98 0.89 7.51
CA CYS A 143 8.67 0.88 6.88
C CYS A 143 8.34 -0.47 6.22
N LEU A 144 9.31 -1.12 5.56
CA LEU A 144 9.09 -2.44 4.96
C LEU A 144 8.85 -3.54 6.02
N ARG A 145 9.48 -3.45 7.20
CA ARG A 145 9.16 -4.34 8.33
C ARG A 145 7.74 -4.14 8.82
N VAL A 146 7.29 -2.89 8.93
CA VAL A 146 5.88 -2.58 9.28
C VAL A 146 4.93 -3.12 8.21
N PHE A 147 5.23 -2.91 6.93
CA PHE A 147 4.46 -3.45 5.82
C PHE A 147 4.34 -4.98 5.89
N GLU A 148 5.45 -5.68 6.18
CA GLU A 148 5.43 -7.13 6.34
C GLU A 148 4.53 -7.57 7.51
N LYS A 149 4.67 -6.94 8.69
CA LYS A 149 3.82 -7.22 9.86
C LYS A 149 2.34 -6.98 9.56
N LEU A 150 2.02 -5.89 8.87
CA LEU A 150 0.65 -5.55 8.50
C LEU A 150 0.09 -6.57 7.50
N THR A 151 0.87 -6.95 6.50
CA THR A 151 0.49 -7.98 5.53
C THR A 151 0.25 -9.33 6.21
N ALA A 152 1.11 -9.70 7.16
CA ALA A 152 0.95 -10.90 7.99
C ALA A 152 -0.34 -10.87 8.81
N LYS A 153 -0.69 -9.72 9.42
CA LYS A 153 -1.96 -9.53 10.14
C LYS A 153 -3.18 -9.66 9.23
N CYS A 154 -3.10 -9.17 7.99
CA CYS A 154 -4.17 -9.27 7.00
C CYS A 154 -4.43 -10.72 6.54
N SER A 155 -3.43 -11.62 6.58
CA SER A 155 -3.51 -12.97 6.00
C SER A 155 -4.25 -12.97 4.64
N PRO A 156 -3.75 -12.22 3.64
CA PRO A 156 -4.48 -11.96 2.41
C PRO A 156 -4.60 -13.24 1.56
N LYS A 157 -5.69 -13.35 0.82
CA LYS A 157 -5.86 -14.45 -0.17
C LYS A 157 -4.89 -14.35 -1.32
N MET A 158 -4.51 -13.12 -1.68
CA MET A 158 -3.51 -12.78 -2.68
C MET A 158 -3.08 -11.33 -2.50
N ILE A 159 -1.90 -11.01 -3.03
CA ILE A 159 -1.32 -9.68 -3.03
C ILE A 159 -1.22 -9.20 -4.48
N ILE A 160 -1.66 -7.98 -4.76
CA ILE A 160 -1.55 -7.35 -6.08
C ILE A 160 -0.79 -6.04 -5.93
N VAL A 161 0.46 -6.02 -6.41
CA VAL A 161 1.31 -4.83 -6.38
C VAL A 161 1.02 -3.99 -7.61
N ILE A 162 0.41 -2.83 -7.41
CA ILE A 162 -0.14 -1.98 -8.48
C ILE A 162 0.73 -0.74 -8.74
N ASN A 163 2.04 -0.89 -8.55
CA ASN A 163 3.04 0.14 -8.83
C ASN A 163 4.38 -0.51 -9.22
N ALA A 164 4.95 -0.10 -10.36
CA ALA A 164 6.16 -0.72 -10.88
C ALA A 164 7.41 -0.52 -9.99
N LEU A 165 7.51 0.60 -9.26
CA LEU A 165 8.60 0.78 -8.31
C LEU A 165 8.40 -0.09 -7.07
N SER A 166 7.18 -0.15 -6.53
CA SER A 166 6.85 -1.07 -5.42
C SER A 166 7.15 -2.52 -5.78
N SER A 167 6.81 -2.94 -7.01
CA SER A 167 7.13 -4.29 -7.51
C SER A 167 8.62 -4.58 -7.44
N ARG A 168 9.47 -3.67 -7.95
CA ARG A 168 10.94 -3.84 -7.91
C ARG A 168 11.49 -3.84 -6.48
N ILE A 169 10.96 -3.00 -5.60
CA ILE A 169 11.37 -2.96 -4.19
C ILE A 169 11.03 -4.29 -3.51
N ILE A 170 9.80 -4.78 -3.68
CA ILE A 170 9.35 -6.04 -3.08
C ILE A 170 10.17 -7.21 -3.62
N GLN A 171 10.34 -7.31 -4.94
CA GLN A 171 11.11 -8.38 -5.57
C GLN A 171 12.57 -8.42 -5.08
N LYS A 172 13.17 -7.26 -4.83
CA LYS A 172 14.55 -7.17 -4.33
C LYS A 172 14.65 -7.42 -2.82
N HIS A 173 13.74 -6.85 -2.03
CA HIS A 173 13.82 -6.87 -0.57
C HIS A 173 13.32 -8.18 0.04
N PHE A 174 12.34 -8.82 -0.60
CA PHE A 174 11.75 -10.08 -0.17
C PHE A 174 12.09 -11.23 -1.13
N ALA A 175 13.25 -11.14 -1.80
CA ALA A 175 13.68 -12.12 -2.82
C ALA A 175 13.75 -13.55 -2.27
N ASP A 176 14.16 -13.70 -1.02
CA ASP A 176 14.24 -14.96 -0.28
C ASP A 176 12.85 -15.56 0.03
N LYS A 177 11.80 -14.74 0.05
CA LYS A 177 10.42 -15.15 0.34
C LYS A 177 9.59 -15.37 -0.92
N ILE A 178 10.09 -14.95 -2.09
CA ILE A 178 9.37 -15.03 -3.36
C ILE A 178 9.85 -16.25 -4.15
N ASN A 179 8.91 -17.07 -4.57
CA ASN A 179 9.13 -18.24 -5.41
C ASN A 179 8.49 -18.04 -6.79
N SER A 180 9.35 -17.87 -7.79
CA SER A 180 8.98 -17.68 -9.19
C SER A 180 9.06 -18.94 -10.04
N LYS A 181 9.37 -20.11 -9.46
CA LYS A 181 9.60 -21.36 -10.23
C LYS A 181 8.42 -21.79 -11.10
N ARG A 182 7.20 -21.41 -10.73
CA ARG A 182 5.96 -21.75 -11.43
C ARG A 182 5.33 -20.57 -12.15
N TYR A 183 6.08 -19.49 -12.37
CA TYR A 183 5.54 -18.27 -12.98
C TYR A 183 4.97 -18.55 -14.37
N ASP A 184 5.65 -19.31 -15.21
CA ASP A 184 5.18 -19.61 -16.57
C ASP A 184 3.88 -20.44 -16.58
N ASP A 185 3.70 -21.31 -15.59
CA ASP A 185 2.48 -22.13 -15.44
C ASP A 185 1.32 -21.32 -14.85
N LEU A 186 1.60 -20.51 -13.81
CA LEU A 186 0.59 -19.86 -12.98
C LEU A 186 0.25 -18.46 -13.49
N GLY A 187 1.22 -17.74 -14.04
CA GLY A 187 1.14 -16.32 -14.42
C GLY A 187 1.33 -15.37 -13.25
N TYR A 188 1.84 -15.86 -12.11
CA TYR A 188 2.09 -15.09 -10.89
C TYR A 188 3.16 -15.79 -10.04
N ASP A 189 3.75 -15.05 -9.10
CA ASP A 189 4.70 -15.58 -8.13
C ASP A 189 3.98 -16.00 -6.84
N LEU A 190 4.67 -16.78 -5.99
CA LEU A 190 4.21 -17.08 -4.64
C LEU A 190 5.13 -16.36 -3.63
N ILE A 191 4.56 -15.67 -2.64
CA ILE A 191 5.31 -15.10 -1.52
C ILE A 191 4.98 -15.85 -0.23
N THR A 192 6.00 -16.15 0.56
CA THR A 192 5.84 -16.80 1.87
C THR A 192 5.76 -15.77 2.98
N ILE A 193 4.64 -15.71 3.70
CA ILE A 193 4.43 -14.83 4.86
C ILE A 193 3.78 -15.66 5.96
N ASN A 194 4.35 -15.69 7.17
CA ASN A 194 3.88 -16.55 8.28
C ASN A 194 3.70 -18.04 7.90
N ASN A 195 4.58 -18.57 7.04
CA ASN A 195 4.51 -19.92 6.45
C ASN A 195 3.36 -20.15 5.45
N ASP A 196 2.52 -19.15 5.18
CA ASP A 196 1.51 -19.21 4.14
C ASP A 196 2.12 -18.87 2.78
N CYS A 197 1.86 -19.70 1.76
CA CYS A 197 2.21 -19.42 0.38
C CYS A 197 1.08 -18.64 -0.31
N ILE A 198 1.27 -17.33 -0.45
CA ILE A 198 0.26 -16.40 -0.94
C ILE A 198 0.59 -16.04 -2.40
N PRO A 199 -0.38 -16.09 -3.34
CA PRO A 199 -0.18 -15.55 -4.68
C PRO A 199 0.17 -14.06 -4.63
N ILE A 200 1.25 -13.66 -5.30
CA ILE A 200 1.62 -12.26 -5.48
C ILE A 200 1.71 -11.93 -6.98
N ILE A 201 0.98 -10.89 -7.38
CA ILE A 201 0.90 -10.43 -8.77
C ILE A 201 1.58 -9.06 -8.84
N PHE A 202 2.62 -8.96 -9.66
CA PHE A 202 3.30 -7.69 -9.93
C PHE A 202 2.69 -7.02 -11.16
N SER A 203 2.27 -5.77 -10.99
CA SER A 203 1.68 -4.96 -12.06
C SER A 203 2.32 -3.57 -12.14
N GLY A 204 2.05 -2.89 -13.26
CA GLY A 204 2.32 -1.47 -13.40
C GLY A 204 1.32 -0.61 -12.64
N MET A 205 1.38 0.71 -12.85
CA MET A 205 0.37 1.61 -12.29
C MET A 205 -0.98 1.41 -12.96
N ILE A 206 -2.00 1.09 -12.17
CA ILE A 206 -3.38 0.94 -12.67
C ILE A 206 -4.05 2.30 -12.97
N SER A 207 -3.43 3.43 -12.65
CA SER A 207 -3.99 4.78 -12.83
C SER A 207 -3.93 5.33 -14.26
N GLY A 208 -3.31 4.62 -15.20
CA GLY A 208 -3.17 5.08 -16.60
C GLY A 208 -4.50 5.24 -17.37
N GLN A 209 -4.52 6.17 -18.33
CA GLN A 209 -5.66 6.56 -19.18
C GLN A 209 -5.58 6.06 -20.64
N ARG A 210 -4.52 5.33 -21.04
CA ARG A 210 -4.29 4.93 -22.44
C ARG A 210 -4.84 3.53 -22.75
N ALA A 211 -5.07 3.22 -24.02
CA ALA A 211 -5.64 1.93 -24.46
C ALA A 211 -4.84 0.70 -23.98
N LEU A 212 -3.52 0.82 -23.86
CA LEU A 212 -2.65 -0.22 -23.28
C LEU A 212 -3.02 -0.54 -21.82
N ASP A 213 -3.64 0.42 -21.11
CA ASP A 213 -4.08 0.27 -19.72
C ASP A 213 -5.36 -0.55 -19.61
N ASN A 214 -6.23 -0.57 -20.65
CA ASN A 214 -7.45 -1.36 -20.64
C ASN A 214 -7.17 -2.86 -20.84
N ASP A 215 -6.35 -3.22 -21.81
CA ASP A 215 -5.98 -4.64 -22.01
C ASP A 215 -5.04 -5.14 -20.91
N SER A 216 -4.20 -4.28 -20.35
CA SER A 216 -3.43 -4.62 -19.14
C SER A 216 -4.34 -4.85 -17.94
N LEU A 217 -5.40 -4.06 -17.78
CA LEU A 217 -6.42 -4.29 -16.75
C LEU A 217 -7.17 -5.61 -16.98
N LYS A 218 -7.56 -5.92 -18.23
CA LYS A 218 -8.19 -7.21 -18.57
C LYS A 218 -7.29 -8.39 -18.22
N ARG A 219 -5.99 -8.32 -18.57
CA ARG A 219 -5.01 -9.34 -18.20
C ARG A 219 -4.87 -9.47 -16.69
N LEU A 220 -4.79 -8.36 -15.97
CA LEU A 220 -4.72 -8.36 -14.51
C LEU A 220 -5.95 -9.04 -13.90
N ILE A 221 -7.17 -8.74 -14.37
CA ILE A 221 -8.39 -9.40 -13.94
C ILE A 221 -8.35 -10.91 -14.23
N TRP A 222 -7.85 -11.30 -15.41
CA TRP A 222 -7.72 -12.72 -15.78
C TRP A 222 -6.76 -13.47 -14.85
N ILE A 223 -5.56 -12.93 -14.59
CA ILE A 223 -4.58 -13.53 -13.66
C ILE A 223 -5.17 -13.58 -12.24
N THR A 224 -5.86 -12.51 -11.80
CA THR A 224 -6.51 -12.45 -10.48
C THR A 224 -7.54 -13.58 -10.32
N LYS A 225 -8.39 -13.83 -11.33
CA LYS A 225 -9.34 -14.95 -11.32
C LYS A 225 -8.65 -16.31 -11.27
N LYS A 226 -7.51 -16.45 -11.96
CA LYS A 226 -6.71 -17.69 -11.94
C LYS A 226 -6.09 -17.93 -10.56
N ALA A 227 -5.51 -16.90 -9.94
CA ALA A 227 -4.96 -16.95 -8.59
C ALA A 227 -6.03 -17.25 -7.52
N ASP A 228 -7.23 -16.69 -7.65
CA ASP A 228 -8.34 -16.93 -6.70
C ASP A 228 -8.78 -18.41 -6.68
N LYS A 229 -8.76 -19.08 -7.84
CA LYS A 229 -9.04 -20.53 -7.92
C LYS A 229 -7.99 -21.35 -7.19
N TYR A 230 -6.71 -20.99 -7.31
CA TYR A 230 -5.62 -21.65 -6.59
C TYR A 230 -5.73 -21.48 -5.08
N ALA A 231 -6.02 -20.26 -4.60
CA ALA A 231 -6.18 -19.98 -3.18
C ALA A 231 -7.31 -20.81 -2.53
N LYS A 232 -8.38 -21.11 -3.28
CA LYS A 232 -9.51 -21.94 -2.84
C LYS A 232 -9.22 -23.44 -2.78
N THR A 233 -8.21 -23.92 -3.50
CA THR A 233 -7.85 -25.35 -3.53
C THR A 233 -6.72 -25.72 -2.58
N SER A 234 -6.04 -24.72 -2.02
CA SER A 234 -4.90 -24.87 -1.10
C SER A 234 -5.27 -24.61 0.37
N THR A 235 -6.57 -24.45 0.66
CA THR A 235 -7.18 -24.38 2.01
C THR A 235 -8.01 -25.63 2.24
#